data_AF-A0A930M9N1-F1
#
_entry.id   AF-A0A930M9N1-F1
#
_cell.length_a   1.000
_cell.length_b   1.000
_cell.length_c   1.000
_cell.angle_alpha   90.00
_cell.angle_beta   90.00
_cell.angle_gamma   90.00
#
_symmetry.space_group_name_H-M   'P 1'
#
loop_
_entity.id
_entity.type
_entity.pdbx_description
1 polymer ?
#
loop_
_entity_poly.entity_id
_entity_poly.type
_entity_poly.pdbx_seq_one_letter_code
_entity_poly.pdbx_strand_id
1 'polypeptide(L)' 'MAKFGKKYQDAAKLIESGKLYASQEAMELVKKTATAKFDETIELHVRLGVDPKYADQQVRGAL' A
#
# COMPACT_ATOMS: atom_id res chain seq x y z
N MET A 1 -3.87 -20.66 1.33
CA MET A 1 -3.92 -19.28 0.80
C MET A 1 -5.28 -18.70 1.16
N ALA A 2 -5.31 -17.64 1.96
CA ALA A 2 -6.57 -17.06 2.44
C ALA A 2 -7.40 -16.57 1.25
N LYS A 3 -8.65 -17.02 1.18
CA LYS A 3 -9.57 -16.66 0.09
C LYS A 3 -10.03 -15.23 0.34
N PHE A 4 -9.45 -14.28 -0.38
CA PHE A 4 -9.84 -12.88 -0.27
C PHE A 4 -11.32 -12.70 -0.63
N GLY A 5 -12.03 -11.86 0.12
CA GLY A 5 -13.44 -11.57 -0.12
C GLY A 5 -13.66 -10.87 -1.48
N LYS A 6 -14.87 -10.97 -2.04
CA LYS A 6 -15.20 -10.39 -3.37
C LYS A 6 -14.79 -8.92 -3.51
N LYS A 7 -15.05 -8.10 -2.48
CA LYS A 7 -14.67 -6.68 -2.45
C LYS A 7 -13.17 -6.44 -2.66
N TYR A 8 -12.33 -7.27 -2.03
CA TYR A 8 -10.88 -7.19 -2.19
C TYR A 8 -10.45 -7.60 -3.60
N GLN A 9 -11.07 -8.65 -4.16
CA GLN A 9 -10.76 -9.07 -5.53
C GLN A 9 -11.15 -8.02 -6.56
N ASP A 10 -12.27 -7.33 -6.37
CA ASP A 10 -12.70 -6.27 -7.27
C ASP A 10 -11.84 -5.01 -7.14
N ALA A 11 -11.42 -4.64 -5.92
CA ALA A 11 -10.44 -3.58 -5.71
C ALA A 11 -9.07 -3.92 -6.32
N ALA A 12 -8.60 -5.17 -6.18
CA ALA A 12 -7.33 -5.61 -6.72
C ALA A 12 -7.28 -5.60 -8.26
N LYS A 13 -8.43 -5.78 -8.95
CA LYS A 13 -8.51 -5.66 -10.42
C LYS A 13 -8.30 -4.22 -10.91
N LEU A 14 -8.60 -3.23 -10.08
CA LEU A 14 -8.39 -1.82 -10.43
C LEU A 14 -6.91 -1.42 -10.37
N ILE A 15 -6.09 -2.22 -9.68
CA ILE A 15 -4.66 -1.97 -9.50
C ILE A 15 -3.89 -2.82 -10.53
N GLU A 16 -3.17 -2.17 -11.44
CA GLU A 16 -2.26 -2.85 -12.37
C GLU A 16 -0.92 -3.11 -11.71
N SER A 17 -0.61 -4.39 -11.51
CA SER A 17 0.67 -4.85 -10.98
C SER A 17 1.81 -4.44 -11.92
N GLY A 18 2.70 -3.57 -11.45
CA GLY A 18 3.90 -3.13 -12.20
C GLY A 18 3.78 -1.76 -12.87
N LYS A 19 2.61 -1.12 -12.83
CA LYS A 19 2.47 0.27 -13.27
C LYS A 19 2.98 1.22 -12.18
N LEU A 20 3.85 2.15 -12.57
CA LEU A 20 4.24 3.28 -11.71
C LEU A 20 3.17 4.36 -11.82
N TYR A 21 2.31 4.43 -10.82
CA TYR A 21 1.31 5.48 -10.69
C TYR A 21 1.94 6.79 -10.24
N ALA A 22 1.56 7.90 -10.87
CA ALA A 22 1.89 9.23 -10.35
C ALA A 22 1.18 9.46 -9.01
N SER A 23 1.73 10.31 -8.13
CA SER A 23 1.20 10.52 -6.77
C SER A 23 -0.29 10.91 -6.74
N GLN A 24 -0.74 11.71 -7.71
CA GLN A 24 -2.15 12.11 -7.83
C GLN A 24 -3.04 10.94 -8.27
N GLU A 25 -2.61 10.15 -9.26
CA GLU A 25 -3.33 8.96 -9.73
C GLU A 25 -3.43 7.91 -8.62
N ALA A 26 -2.36 7.73 -7.83
CA ALA A 26 -2.33 6.82 -6.69
C ALA A 26 -3.35 7.23 -5.61
N MET A 27 -3.47 8.52 -5.29
CA MET A 27 -4.46 9.01 -4.30
C MET A 27 -5.91 8.78 -4.76
N GLU A 28 -6.21 9.00 -6.03
CA GLU A 28 -7.53 8.72 -6.58
C GLU A 28 -7.84 7.22 -6.56
N LEU A 29 -6.86 6.40 -6.92
CA LEU A 29 -6.98 4.94 -6.91
C LEU A 29 -7.27 4.43 -5.50
N VAL A 30 -6.53 4.90 -4.49
CA VAL A 30 -6.74 4.52 -3.09
C VAL A 30 -8.16 4.84 -2.62
N LYS A 31 -8.69 6.02 -2.97
CA LYS A 31 -10.08 6.40 -2.66
C LYS A 31 -11.11 5.52 -3.38
N LYS A 32 -10.82 5.05 -4.60
CA LYS A 32 -11.71 4.15 -5.35
C LYS A 32 -11.67 2.72 -4.83
N THR A 33 -10.52 2.27 -4.33
CA THR A 33 -10.36 0.95 -3.71
C THR A 33 -10.89 0.91 -2.27
N ALA A 34 -11.17 2.07 -1.68
CA ALA A 34 -11.74 2.19 -0.36
C ALA A 34 -13.21 1.73 -0.35
N THR A 35 -13.44 0.46 -0.04
CA THR A 35 -14.76 -0.21 -0.15
C THR A 35 -15.37 -0.57 1.20
N ALA A 36 -14.68 -0.24 2.30
CA ALA A 36 -15.23 -0.37 3.64
C ALA A 36 -16.20 0.77 3.97
N LYS A 37 -17.03 0.55 4.99
CA LYS A 37 -18.05 1.50 5.45
C LYS A 37 -17.53 2.44 6.56
N PHE A 38 -16.21 2.50 6.76
CA PHE A 38 -15.56 3.29 7.80
C PHE A 38 -14.38 4.06 7.19
N ASP A 39 -13.85 5.05 7.92
CA ASP A 39 -12.65 5.79 7.51
C ASP A 39 -11.43 4.86 7.53
N GLU A 40 -11.00 4.43 6.35
CA GLU A 40 -9.85 3.56 6.17
C GLU A 40 -8.53 4.32 6.34
N THR A 41 -7.54 3.65 6.91
CA THR A 41 -6.18 4.19 7.06
C THR A 41 -5.36 3.91 5.81
N ILE A 42 -4.65 4.92 5.32
CA ILE A 42 -3.72 4.78 4.18
C ILE A 42 -2.34 4.44 4.74
N GLU A 43 -1.77 3.31 4.30
CA GLU A 43 -0.40 2.91 4.62
C GLU A 43 0.52 3.08 3.41
N LEU A 44 1.75 3.55 3.65
CA LEU A 44 2.80 3.67 2.65
C LEU A 44 3.89 2.63 2.94
N HIS A 45 4.01 1.62 2.07
CA HIS A 45 5.09 0.63 2.17
C HIS A 45 6.29 1.09 1.35
N VAL A 46 7.39 1.42 2.04
CA VAL A 46 8.67 1.77 1.40
C VAL A 46 9.69 0.70 1.72
N ARG A 47 10.25 0.08 0.68
CA ARG A 47 11.39 -0.82 0.83
C ARG A 47 12.67 0.01 0.89
N LEU A 48 13.07 0.37 2.10
CA LEU A 48 14.37 0.97 2.38
C LEU A 48 15.40 -0.15 2.23
N GLY A 49 16.29 -0.09 1.24
CA GLY A 49 17.31 -1.11 0.94
C GLY A 49 18.43 -1.19 2.00
N VAL A 50 18.12 -0.91 3.25
CA VAL A 50 19.03 -0.99 4.40
C VAL A 50 19.15 -2.43 4.87
N ASP A 51 20.36 -2.83 5.24
CA ASP A 51 20.62 -4.17 5.74
C ASP A 51 20.42 -4.18 7.28
N PRO A 52 19.34 -4.80 7.79
CA PRO A 52 18.97 -4.71 9.21
C PRO A 52 19.95 -5.43 10.14
N LYS A 53 20.97 -6.11 9.60
CA LYS A 53 22.09 -6.67 10.38
C LYS A 53 23.01 -5.60 10.97
N TYR A 54 23.08 -4.42 10.36
CA TYR A 54 23.93 -3.32 10.80
C TYR A 54 23.09 -2.28 11.55
N ALA A 55 23.37 -2.09 12.83
CA ALA A 55 22.57 -1.25 13.72
C ALA A 55 22.51 0.23 13.31
N ASP A 56 23.54 0.70 12.60
CA ASP A 56 23.66 2.05 12.03
C ASP A 56 22.77 2.27 10.79
N GLN A 57 22.31 1.20 10.14
CA GLN A 57 21.38 1.27 9.00
C GLN A 57 19.93 1.11 9.42
N GLN A 58 19.65 0.95 10.72
CA GLN A 58 18.29 0.82 11.22
C GLN A 58 17.58 2.18 11.19
N VAL A 59 16.70 2.36 10.21
CA VAL A 59 15.85 3.56 10.13
C VAL A 59 14.69 3.40 11.13
N ARG A 60 14.79 4.06 12.29
CA ARG A 60 13.68 4.32 13.20
C ARG A 60 13.47 5.82 13.31
N GLY A 61 12.48 6.33 12.57
CA GLY A 61 11.94 7.67 12.76
C GLY A 61 10.47 7.55 13.12
N ALA A 62 10.06 8.17 14.22
CA ALA A 62 8.67 8.50 14.46
C ALA A 62 8.44 9.91 13.89
N LEU A 63 7.41 10.07 13.09
CA LEU A 63 6.96 11.35 12.53
C LEU A 63 5.63 11.71 13.18
#